data_AF-A0A6I1JSP3-F1
#
_entry.id   AF-A0A6I1JSP3-F1
#
_cell.length_a   1.000
_cell.length_b   1.000
_cell.length_c   1.000
_cell.angle_alpha   90.00
_cell.angle_beta   90.00
_cell.angle_gamma   90.00
#
_symmetry.space_group_name_H-M   'P 1'
#
loop_
_entity.id
_entity.type
_entity.pdbx_description
1 polymer ?
#
loop_
_entity_poly.entity_id
_entity_poly.type
_entity_poly.pdbx_seq_one_letter_code
_entity_poly.pdbx_strand_id
1 'polypeptide(L)'
;MKAAFTAKEYRQLLELVHLGMWTVTGYQGEDTAAAKRYYALDQKLLELATEAGCGDFVEKHPDGSLQPAPKLSEDERVREIQSEFQNDVFWHELVTRLADRDLAGDHVKRAMDTPGV
;
A
#
# COMPACT_ATOMS: atom_id res chain seq x y z
N MET A 1 10.35 -13.36 24.72
CA MET A 1 9.17 -14.19 24.37
C MET A 1 9.02 -14.12 22.86
N LYS A 2 9.03 -15.26 22.14
CA LYS A 2 8.70 -15.25 20.70
C LYS A 2 7.17 -15.27 20.59
N ALA A 3 6.58 -14.36 19.83
CA ALA A 3 5.17 -14.41 19.52
C ALA A 3 4.89 -15.71 18.73
N ALA A 4 3.88 -16.46 19.13
CA ALA A 4 3.42 -17.63 18.41
C ALA A 4 2.15 -17.26 17.64
N PHE A 5 2.09 -17.62 16.36
CA PHE A 5 0.93 -17.43 15.51
C PHE A 5 0.38 -18.79 15.10
N THR A 6 -0.94 -18.91 15.05
CA THR A 6 -1.58 -19.97 14.27
C THR A 6 -1.34 -19.73 12.77
N ALA A 7 -1.48 -20.76 11.94
CA ALA A 7 -1.36 -20.60 10.48
C ALA A 7 -2.36 -19.55 9.93
N LYS A 8 -3.56 -19.47 10.51
CA LYS A 8 -4.57 -18.47 10.15
C LYS A 8 -4.09 -17.05 10.46
N GLU A 9 -3.60 -16.80 11.67
CA GLU A 9 -3.09 -15.48 12.06
C GLU A 9 -1.85 -15.11 11.26
N TYR A 10 -1.00 -16.09 10.93
CA TYR A 10 0.19 -15.84 10.12
C TYR A 10 -0.17 -15.47 8.68
N ARG A 11 -1.17 -16.13 8.08
CA ARG A 11 -1.72 -15.72 6.79
C ARG A 11 -2.22 -14.27 6.84
N GLN A 12 -2.97 -13.90 7.87
CA GLN A 12 -3.46 -12.53 8.03
C GLN A 12 -2.32 -11.52 8.18
N LEU A 13 -1.24 -11.90 8.87
CA LEU A 13 -0.03 -11.09 8.96
C LEU A 13 0.60 -10.89 7.58
N LEU A 14 0.74 -11.96 6.77
CA LEU A 14 1.28 -11.84 5.42
C LEU A 14 0.43 -10.94 4.51
N GLU A 15 -0.91 -11.02 4.63
CA GLU A 15 -1.83 -10.10 3.92
C GLU A 15 -1.59 -8.64 4.31
N LEU A 16 -1.47 -8.35 5.62
CA LEU A 16 -1.19 -7.00 6.12
C LEU A 16 0.19 -6.49 5.67
N VAL A 17 1.20 -7.35 5.70
CA VAL A 17 2.56 -7.01 5.25
C VAL A 17 2.57 -6.71 3.76
N HIS A 18 1.89 -7.53 2.95
CA HIS A 18 1.77 -7.29 1.52
C HIS A 18 1.07 -5.96 1.21
N LEU A 19 -0.04 -5.64 1.87
CA LEU A 19 -0.72 -4.35 1.74
C LEU A 19 0.16 -3.17 2.18
N GLY A 20 0.93 -3.34 3.26
CA GLY A 20 1.89 -2.35 3.73
C GLY A 20 3.04 -2.13 2.75
N MET A 21 3.61 -3.19 2.19
CA MET A 21 4.65 -3.13 1.18
C MET A 21 4.13 -2.48 -0.10
N TRP A 22 2.94 -2.87 -0.57
CA TRP A 22 2.27 -2.22 -1.70
C TRP A 22 2.06 -0.72 -1.47
N THR A 23 1.75 -0.28 -0.25
CA THR A 23 1.63 1.15 0.07
C THR A 23 2.95 1.90 -0.13
N VAL A 24 4.09 1.29 0.21
CA VAL A 24 5.40 1.95 0.12
C VAL A 24 6.09 1.79 -1.23
N THR A 25 5.76 0.75 -2.00
CA THR A 25 6.37 0.48 -3.32
C THR A 25 5.44 0.79 -4.50
N GLY A 26 4.12 0.77 -4.31
CA GLY A 26 3.14 0.70 -5.41
C GLY A 26 3.17 1.89 -6.38
N TYR A 27 3.55 3.09 -5.91
CA TYR A 27 3.67 4.27 -6.78
C TYR A 27 5.11 4.64 -7.13
N GLN A 28 6.02 4.56 -6.15
CA GLN A 28 7.40 5.07 -6.29
C GLN A 28 8.42 3.98 -6.60
N GLY A 29 8.03 2.71 -6.59
CA GLY A 29 8.90 1.56 -6.75
C GLY A 29 9.69 1.20 -5.49
N GLU A 30 10.61 0.25 -5.65
CA GLU A 30 11.35 -0.39 -4.56
C GLU A 30 12.61 0.37 -4.13
N ASP A 31 13.01 1.39 -4.89
CA ASP A 31 14.28 2.09 -4.67
C ASP A 31 14.20 3.23 -3.64
N THR A 32 13.02 3.46 -3.07
CA THR A 32 12.79 4.53 -2.09
C THR A 32 13.39 4.20 -0.72
N ALA A 33 13.66 5.24 0.08
CA ALA A 33 14.09 5.05 1.47
C ALA A 33 13.05 4.31 2.31
N ALA A 34 11.76 4.51 2.03
CA ALA A 34 10.67 3.81 2.70
C ALA A 34 10.63 2.32 2.35
N ALA A 35 10.74 1.96 1.07
CA ALA A 35 10.80 0.56 0.63
C ALA A 35 12.01 -0.16 1.23
N LYS A 36 13.21 0.45 1.14
CA LYS A 36 14.45 -0.10 1.70
C LYS A 36 14.39 -0.29 3.22
N ARG A 37 13.68 0.59 3.93
CA ARG A 37 13.50 0.50 5.39
C ARG A 37 12.80 -0.79 5.82
N TYR A 38 11.84 -1.28 5.02
CA TYR A 38 10.99 -2.41 5.38
C TYR A 38 11.37 -3.72 4.68
N TYR A 39 12.12 -3.67 3.59
CA TYR A 39 12.47 -4.83 2.78
C TYR A 39 13.03 -6.01 3.59
N ALA A 40 14.02 -5.78 4.46
CA ALA A 40 14.62 -6.85 5.26
C ALA A 40 13.63 -7.50 6.25
N LEU A 41 12.64 -6.74 6.73
CA LEU A 41 11.58 -7.27 7.58
C LEU A 41 10.58 -8.09 6.77
N ASP A 42 10.19 -7.60 5.59
CA ASP A 42 9.32 -8.32 4.65
C ASP A 42 9.91 -9.67 4.27
N GLN A 43 11.18 -9.70 3.82
CA GLN A 43 11.88 -10.95 3.49
C GLN A 43 11.91 -11.95 4.65
N LYS A 44 12.21 -11.48 5.86
CA LYS A 44 12.22 -12.32 7.06
C LYS A 44 10.84 -12.93 7.37
N LEU A 45 9.76 -12.19 7.14
CA LEU A 45 8.40 -12.70 7.34
C LEU A 45 8.02 -13.72 6.26
N LEU A 46 8.41 -13.47 5.01
CA LEU A 46 8.20 -14.43 3.94
C LEU A 46 8.98 -15.74 4.17
N GLU A 47 10.22 -15.67 4.67
CA GLU A 47 11.05 -16.85 5.01
C GLU A 47 10.38 -17.76 6.06
N LEU A 48 9.73 -17.14 7.04
CA LEU A 48 9.07 -17.85 8.15
C LEU A 48 7.72 -18.48 7.75
N ALA A 49 7.20 -18.18 6.55
CA ALA A 49 5.88 -18.65 6.12
C ALA A 49 5.78 -20.18 6.06
N THR A 50 6.84 -20.87 5.60
CA THR A 50 6.84 -22.35 5.53
C THR A 50 6.72 -22.98 6.91
N GLU A 51 7.48 -22.49 7.89
CA GLU A 51 7.42 -22.98 9.28
C GLU A 51 6.06 -22.69 9.94
N ALA A 52 5.39 -21.61 9.51
CA ALA A 52 4.07 -21.24 9.97
C ALA A 52 2.91 -21.94 9.23
N GLY A 53 3.20 -22.91 8.34
CA GLY A 53 2.17 -23.63 7.56
C GLY A 53 1.55 -22.79 6.43
N CYS A 54 2.23 -21.73 6.00
CA CYS A 54 1.79 -20.76 4.99
C CYS A 54 2.68 -20.73 3.75
N GLY A 55 3.47 -21.79 3.50
CA GLY A 55 4.45 -21.84 2.41
C GLY A 55 3.86 -21.57 1.02
N ASP A 56 2.63 -22.01 0.75
CA ASP A 56 1.93 -21.78 -0.53
C ASP A 56 1.63 -20.30 -0.85
N PHE A 57 1.79 -19.40 0.13
CA PHE A 57 1.56 -17.96 -0.04
C PHE A 57 2.83 -17.19 -0.37
N VAL A 58 3.97 -17.87 -0.50
CA VAL A 58 5.28 -17.29 -0.77
C VAL A 58 5.93 -18.03 -1.94
N GLU A 59 6.57 -17.29 -2.83
CA GLU A 59 7.40 -17.85 -3.88
C GLU A 59 8.78 -17.22 -3.89
N LYS A 60 9.74 -17.95 -4.46
CA LYS A 60 11.14 -17.56 -4.51
C LYS A 60 11.49 -17.11 -5.93
N HIS A 61 12.07 -15.93 -6.03
CA HIS A 61 12.61 -15.41 -7.28
C HIS A 61 13.92 -16.09 -7.67
N PRO A 62 14.32 -16.00 -8.97
CA PRO A 62 15.59 -16.53 -9.44
C PRO A 62 16.83 -15.97 -8.72
N ASP A 63 16.77 -14.72 -8.24
CA ASP A 63 17.85 -14.06 -7.49
C ASP A 63 17.94 -14.50 -6.02
N GLY A 64 16.98 -15.31 -5.58
CA GLY A 64 16.91 -15.84 -4.23
C GLY A 64 16.03 -15.05 -3.27
N SER A 65 15.54 -13.87 -3.65
CA SER A 65 14.57 -13.11 -2.87
C SER A 65 13.21 -13.81 -2.84
N LEU A 66 12.40 -13.49 -1.83
CA LEU A 66 11.05 -13.99 -1.68
C LEU A 66 10.04 -12.91 -2.06
N GLN A 67 8.91 -13.33 -2.59
CA GLN A 67 7.75 -12.47 -2.78
C GLN A 67 6.46 -13.19 -2.40
N PRO A 68 5.38 -12.44 -2.13
CA PRO A 68 4.04 -13.00 -2.09
C PRO A 68 3.73 -13.78 -3.36
N ALA A 69 3.30 -15.03 -3.22
CA ALA A 69 2.82 -15.82 -4.36
C ALA A 69 1.48 -15.25 -4.87
N PRO A 70 1.08 -15.54 -6.13
CA PRO A 70 -0.22 -15.14 -6.67
C PRO A 70 -1.41 -15.54 -5.78
N LYS A 71 -1.29 -16.65 -5.03
CA LYS A 71 -2.30 -17.09 -4.06
C LYS A 71 -2.57 -16.07 -2.94
N LEU A 72 -1.61 -15.18 -2.67
CA LEU A 72 -1.75 -14.07 -1.74
C LEU A 72 -1.93 -12.73 -2.46
N SER A 73 -1.05 -12.41 -3.42
CA SER A 73 -1.04 -11.10 -4.08
C SER A 73 -2.26 -10.87 -4.98
N GLU A 74 -2.78 -11.95 -5.59
CA GLU A 74 -3.96 -11.90 -6.45
C GLU A 74 -5.21 -12.50 -5.78
N ASP A 75 -5.19 -12.72 -4.46
CA ASP A 75 -6.38 -13.11 -3.70
C ASP A 75 -7.45 -12.02 -3.85
N GLU A 76 -8.67 -12.41 -4.22
CA GLU A 76 -9.76 -11.48 -4.54
C GLU A 76 -9.98 -10.46 -3.41
N ARG A 77 -9.96 -10.88 -2.15
CA ARG A 77 -10.15 -9.99 -1.00
C ARG A 77 -9.00 -9.00 -0.86
N VAL A 78 -7.77 -9.41 -1.14
CA VAL A 78 -6.60 -8.51 -1.08
C VAL A 78 -6.69 -7.46 -2.19
N ARG A 79 -7.05 -7.88 -3.42
CA ARG A 79 -7.24 -6.97 -4.56
C ARG A 79 -8.41 -6.03 -4.34
N GLU A 80 -9.51 -6.51 -3.76
CA GLU A 80 -10.69 -5.70 -3.42
C GLU A 80 -10.31 -4.60 -2.42
N ILE A 81 -9.60 -4.94 -1.33
CA ILE A 81 -9.10 -3.95 -0.36
C ILE A 81 -8.24 -2.87 -1.03
N GLN A 82 -7.29 -3.27 -1.89
CA GLN A 82 -6.45 -2.31 -2.62
C GLN A 82 -7.28 -1.42 -3.55
N SER A 83 -8.22 -2.01 -4.29
CA SER A 83 -9.07 -1.31 -5.25
C SER A 83 -10.02 -0.32 -4.57
N GLU A 84 -10.69 -0.73 -3.49
CA GLU A 84 -11.56 0.14 -2.70
C GLU A 84 -10.78 1.32 -2.12
N PHE A 85 -9.63 1.05 -1.49
CA PHE A 85 -8.77 2.11 -0.95
C PHE A 85 -8.33 3.11 -2.02
N GLN A 86 -7.85 2.63 -3.18
CA GLN A 86 -7.43 3.50 -4.27
C GLN A 86 -8.59 4.34 -4.81
N ASN A 87 -9.76 3.73 -5.00
CA ASN A 87 -10.95 4.43 -5.51
C ASN A 87 -11.41 5.52 -4.53
N ASP A 88 -11.47 5.20 -3.24
CA ASP A 88 -11.90 6.16 -2.21
C ASP A 88 -10.95 7.35 -2.09
N VAL A 89 -9.64 7.08 -2.02
CA VAL A 89 -8.61 8.13 -1.97
C VAL A 89 -8.69 8.98 -3.25
N PHE A 90 -8.84 8.37 -4.42
CA PHE A 90 -8.92 9.09 -5.68
C PHE A 90 -10.09 10.07 -5.70
N TRP A 91 -11.31 9.61 -5.40
CA TRP A 91 -12.48 10.48 -5.44
C TRP A 91 -12.45 11.56 -4.37
N HIS A 92 -11.98 11.23 -3.16
CA HIS A 92 -11.87 12.19 -2.08
C HIS A 92 -10.87 13.31 -2.39
N GLU A 93 -9.67 12.95 -2.87
CA GLU A 93 -8.63 13.92 -3.24
C GLU A 93 -9.03 14.75 -4.45
N LEU A 94 -9.67 14.14 -5.46
CA LEU A 94 -10.11 14.85 -6.67
C LEU A 94 -11.11 15.95 -6.33
N VAL A 95 -12.16 15.64 -5.55
CA VAL A 95 -13.18 16.61 -5.15
C VAL A 95 -12.56 17.75 -4.34
N THR A 96 -11.73 17.41 -3.35
CA THR A 96 -11.07 18.41 -2.49
C THR A 96 -10.19 19.36 -3.30
N ARG A 97 -9.33 18.82 -4.17
CA ARG A 97 -8.41 19.65 -4.98
C ARG A 97 -9.13 20.52 -6.01
N LEU A 98 -10.24 20.04 -6.60
CA LEU A 98 -11.05 20.85 -7.50
C LEU A 98 -11.75 21.99 -6.76
N ALA A 99 -12.32 21.71 -5.57
CA ALA A 99 -12.94 22.73 -4.75
C ALA A 99 -11.93 23.82 -4.30
N ASP A 100 -10.74 23.42 -3.85
CA ASP A 100 -9.68 24.34 -3.45
C ASP A 100 -9.22 25.22 -4.62
N ARG A 101 -9.06 24.63 -5.81
CA ARG A 101 -8.71 25.36 -7.03
C ARG A 101 -9.77 26.41 -7.37
N ASP A 102 -11.04 26.03 -7.34
CA ASP A 102 -12.15 26.89 -7.73
C ASP A 102 -12.31 28.06 -6.74
N LEU A 103 -12.20 27.78 -5.43
CA LEU A 103 -12.22 28.81 -4.39
C LEU A 103 -11.04 29.79 -4.53
N ALA A 104 -9.83 29.28 -4.79
CA ALA A 104 -8.66 30.13 -5.01
C ALA A 104 -8.82 31.02 -6.26
N GLY A 105 -9.37 30.48 -7.35
CA GLY A 105 -9.67 31.24 -8.56
C GLY A 105 -10.71 32.34 -8.33
N ASP A 106 -11.75 32.06 -7.56
CA ASP A 106 -12.80 33.04 -7.22
C ASP A 106 -12.27 34.17 -6.34
N HIS A 107 -11.39 33.87 -5.38
CA HIS A 107 -10.72 34.88 -4.58
C HIS A 107 -9.86 35.83 -5.42
N VAL A 108 -9.12 35.29 -6.40
CA VAL A 108 -8.31 36.11 -7.33
C VAL A 108 -9.19 37.02 -8.17
N LYS A 109 -10.28 36.50 -8.75
CA LYS A 109 -11.21 37.31 -9.54
C LYS A 109 -11.81 38.46 -8.72
N ARG A 110 -12.32 38.17 -7.52
CA ARG A 110 -12.88 39.21 -6.63
C ARG A 110 -11.86 40.27 -6.23
N ALA A 111 -10.60 39.90 -6.01
CA ALA A 111 -9.54 40.85 -5.71
C ALA A 111 -9.23 41.78 -6.90
N MET A 112 -9.32 41.27 -8.14
CA MET A 112 -9.15 42.07 -9.36
C MET A 112 -10.37 42.95 -9.66
N ASP A 113 -11.57 42.51 -9.28
CA ASP A 113 -12.83 43.22 -9.52
C ASP A 113 -13.14 44.28 -8.45
N THR A 114 -12.37 44.36 -7.37
CA THR A 114 -12.52 45.43 -6.37
C THR A 114 -11.72 46.65 -6.82
N PRO A 115 -12.36 47.76 -7.27
CA PRO A 115 -11.63 48.96 -7.66
C PRO A 115 -10.92 49.51 -6.43
N GLY A 116 -9.65 49.91 -6.60
CA GLY A 116 -8.83 50.48 -5.53
C GLY A 116 -9.56 51.58 -4.77
N VAL A 117 -9.49 51.51 -3.44
CA VAL A 117 -9.69 52.68 -2.57
C VAL A 117 -8.59 53.70 -2.85
#